data_AF-A0AB38BET5-F1
#
_entry.id   AF-A0AB38BET5-F1
#
_cell.length_a   1.000
_cell.length_b   1.000
_cell.length_c   1.000
_cell.angle_alpha   90.00
_cell.angle_beta   90.00
_cell.angle_gamma   90.00
#
_symmetry.space_group_name_H-M   'P 1'
#
loop_
_entity.id
_entity.type
_entity.pdbx_description
1 polymer ?
#
loop_
_entity_poly.entity_id
_entity_poly.type
_entity_poly.pdbx_seq_one_letter_code
_entity_poly.pdbx_strand_id
1 'polypeptide(L)'
;MLRNEERLTVSPYAQLYDILVPEDHILRKINTLVDFSFVYDEIKKNYTVDFGRKAADPVYMLKLLLLKILNPLSDRDLCERARYDISFKYFL
;
A
#
# COMPACT_ATOMS: atom_id res chain seq x y z
N MET A 1 14.85 10.59 -5.98
CA MET A 1 15.34 9.58 -5.02
C MET A 1 14.24 8.62 -4.59
N LEU A 2 14.45 7.31 -4.71
CA LEU A 2 13.58 6.29 -4.12
C LEU A 2 13.93 6.09 -2.65
N ARG A 3 12.90 5.85 -1.82
CA ARG A 3 13.07 5.54 -0.40
C ARG A 3 13.05 4.02 -0.25
N ASN A 4 14.12 3.44 0.28
CA ASN A 4 14.10 2.03 0.69
C ASN A 4 13.06 1.86 1.80
N GLU A 5 12.42 0.69 1.84
CA GLU A 5 11.39 0.30 2.80
C GLU A 5 11.74 0.76 4.22
N GLU A 6 11.12 1.87 4.65
CA GLU A 6 11.15 2.23 6.06
C GLU A 6 10.25 1.23 6.76
N ARG A 7 10.83 0.41 7.66
CA ARG A 7 10.07 -0.54 8.47
C ARG A 7 8.86 0.16 9.06
N LEU A 8 7.67 -0.26 8.63
CA LEU A 8 6.40 0.25 9.14
C LEU A 8 6.44 0.13 10.67
N THR A 9 6.29 1.26 11.35
CA THR A 9 6.01 1.26 12.78
C THR A 9 4.64 0.65 12.96
N VAL A 10 4.61 -0.63 13.33
CA VAL A 10 3.38 -1.35 13.58
C VAL A 10 2.63 -0.62 14.69
N SER A 11 1.41 -0.18 14.38
CA SER A 11 0.52 0.48 15.35
C SER A 11 0.40 -0.40 16.60
N PRO A 12 0.36 0.18 17.81
CA PRO A 12 0.07 -0.57 19.04
C PRO A 12 -1.22 -1.40 18.96
N TYR A 13 -2.12 -1.05 18.03
CA TYR A 13 -3.41 -1.69 17.81
C TYR A 13 -3.44 -2.64 16.62
N ALA A 14 -2.31 -3.14 16.13
CA ALA A 14 -2.28 -4.01 14.95
C ALA A 14 -3.13 -5.28 15.09
N GLN A 15 -3.26 -5.82 16.31
CA GLN A 15 -4.13 -6.97 16.61
C GLN A 15 -5.60 -6.70 16.25
N LEU A 16 -6.02 -5.43 16.20
CA LEU A 16 -7.39 -5.06 15.82
C LEU A 16 -7.67 -5.42 14.35
N TYR A 17 -6.66 -5.38 13.48
CA TYR A 17 -6.83 -5.80 12.09
C TYR A 17 -7.12 -7.29 11.97
N ASP A 18 -6.52 -8.13 12.81
CA ASP A 18 -6.78 -9.57 12.78
C ASP A 18 -8.20 -9.92 13.19
N ILE A 19 -8.81 -9.09 14.05
CA ILE A 19 -10.20 -9.24 14.50
C ILE A 19 -11.18 -8.69 13.46
N LEU A 20 -10.88 -7.53 12.87
CA LEU A 20 -11.81 -6.79 12.02
C LEU A 20 -11.69 -7.11 10.52
N VAL A 21 -10.56 -7.67 10.09
CA VAL A 21 -10.32 -8.08 8.69
C VAL A 21 -10.06 -9.60 8.68
N PRO A 22 -11.10 -10.42 8.41
CA PRO A 22 -10.97 -11.87 8.36
C PRO A 22 -9.84 -12.35 7.43
N GLU A 23 -9.23 -13.49 7.74
CA GLU A 23 -8.17 -14.09 6.92
C GLU A 23 -8.62 -14.43 5.50
N ASP A 24 -9.91 -14.72 5.32
CA ASP A 24 -10.48 -15.03 4.02
C ASP A 24 -10.76 -13.78 3.14
N HIS A 25 -10.61 -12.57 3.70
CA HIS A 25 -10.80 -11.31 3.00
C HIS A 25 -9.82 -11.14 1.83
N ILE A 26 -10.33 -10.74 0.67
CA ILE A 26 -9.56 -10.67 -0.58
C ILE A 26 -8.30 -9.81 -0.47
N LEU A 27 -8.39 -8.62 0.13
CA LEU A 27 -7.23 -7.72 0.27
C LEU A 27 -6.17 -8.32 1.20
N ARG A 28 -6.58 -9.07 2.22
CA ARG A 28 -5.65 -9.74 3.14
C ARG A 28 -4.91 -10.86 2.43
N LYS A 29 -5.64 -11.69 1.66
CA LYS A 29 -5.05 -12.71 0.79
C LYS A 29 -4.04 -12.12 -0.19
N ILE A 30 -4.39 -11.03 -0.88
CA ILE A 30 -3.47 -10.38 -1.82
C ILE A 30 -2.21 -9.89 -1.09
N ASN A 31 -2.36 -9.22 0.06
CA ASN A 31 -1.22 -8.70 0.81
C ASN A 31 -0.27 -9.80 1.31
N THR A 32 -0.80 -10.99 1.60
CA THR A 32 0.01 -12.13 2.05
C THR A 32 0.61 -12.94 0.90
N LEU A 33 -0.10 -13.06 -0.23
CA LEU A 33 0.32 -13.90 -1.36
C LEU A 33 1.21 -13.19 -2.37
N VAL A 34 1.15 -11.85 -2.43
CA VAL A 34 1.91 -11.07 -3.40
C VAL A 34 3.07 -10.38 -2.69
N ASP A 35 4.29 -10.72 -3.10
CA ASP A 35 5.46 -9.91 -2.77
C ASP A 35 5.49 -8.69 -3.69
N PHE A 36 5.36 -7.49 -3.12
CA PHE A 36 5.37 -6.22 -3.85
C PHE A 36 6.78 -5.63 -4.03
N SER A 37 7.83 -6.27 -3.52
CA SER A 37 9.21 -5.80 -3.64
C SER A 37 9.64 -5.56 -5.09
N PHE A 38 9.09 -6.34 -6.04
CA PHE A 38 9.35 -6.20 -7.48
C PHE A 38 9.10 -4.79 -8.02
N VAL A 39 8.17 -4.03 -7.42
CA VAL A 39 7.82 -2.68 -7.87
C VAL A 39 9.03 -1.76 -7.77
N TYR A 40 9.83 -1.89 -6.72
CA TYR A 40 11.05 -1.12 -6.55
C TYR A 40 12.06 -1.46 -7.64
N ASP A 41 12.25 -2.76 -7.93
CA ASP A 41 13.20 -3.21 -8.95
C ASP A 41 12.83 -2.69 -10.34
N GLU A 42 11.55 -2.68 -10.68
CA GLU A 42 11.06 -2.20 -11.97
C GLU A 42 11.30 -0.71 -12.18
N ILE A 43 11.04 0.11 -11.17
CA ILE A 43 11.12 1.57 -11.34
C ILE A 43 12.47 2.16 -10.98
N LYS A 44 13.35 1.42 -10.31
CA LYS A 44 14.63 1.94 -9.78
C LYS A 44 15.48 2.67 -10.81
N LYS A 45 15.49 2.18 -12.05
CA LYS A 45 16.25 2.77 -13.17
C LYS A 45 15.74 4.16 -13.58
N ASN A 46 14.49 4.48 -13.26
CA ASN A 46 13.85 5.76 -13.60
C ASN A 46 14.09 6.84 -12.55
N TYR A 47 14.78 6.51 -11.45
CA TYR A 47 15.07 7.43 -10.36
C TYR A 47 16.56 7.60 -10.16
N THR A 48 16.97 8.83 -9.83
CA THR A 48 18.34 9.14 -9.41
C THR A 48 18.46 9.08 -7.89
N VAL A 49 19.63 8.67 -7.41
CA VAL A 49 19.95 8.54 -5.98
C VAL A 49 20.19 9.89 -5.33
N ASP A 50 20.80 10.84 -6.05
CA ASP A 50 21.37 12.06 -5.46
C ASP A 50 20.59 13.35 -5.79
N PHE A 51 19.62 13.29 -6.71
CA PHE A 51 18.94 14.48 -7.21
C PHE A 51 17.41 14.39 -7.16
N GLY A 52 16.78 15.56 -7.02
CA GLY A 52 15.34 15.74 -7.07
C GLY A 52 14.60 15.48 -5.76
N ARG A 53 13.26 15.57 -5.81
CA ARG A 53 12.39 15.30 -4.67
C ARG A 53 12.41 13.81 -4.33
N LYS A 54 12.28 13.49 -3.04
CA LYS A 54 12.02 12.10 -2.60
C LYS A 54 10.67 11.65 -3.16
N ALA A 55 10.67 10.47 -3.79
CA ALA A 55 9.46 9.85 -4.29
C ALA A 55 8.57 9.42 -3.11
N ALA A 56 7.26 9.42 -3.33
CA ALA A 56 6.36 8.66 -2.47
C ALA A 56 6.67 7.16 -2.61
N ASP A 57 6.23 6.36 -1.64
CA ASP A 57 6.42 4.92 -1.69
C ASP A 57 5.72 4.33 -2.93
N PRO A 58 6.47 3.70 -3.85
CA PRO A 58 5.91 3.16 -5.08
C PRO A 58 5.00 1.96 -4.86
N VAL A 59 5.26 1.13 -3.85
CA VAL A 59 4.40 -0.01 -3.50
C VAL A 59 3.06 0.50 -3.00
N TYR A 60 3.08 1.50 -2.12
CA TYR A 60 1.86 2.16 -1.65
C TYR A 60 1.04 2.74 -2.82
N MET A 61 1.70 3.41 -3.78
CA MET A 61 1.04 3.96 -4.97
C MET A 61 0.43 2.87 -5.84
N LEU A 62 1.13 1.76 -6.07
CA LEU A 62 0.59 0.63 -6.83
C LEU A 62 -0.62 0.00 -6.11
N LYS A 63 -0.53 -0.19 -4.80
CA LYS A 63 -1.63 -0.73 -3.98
C LYS A 63 -2.87 0.17 -4.04
N LEU A 64 -2.72 1.50 -4.00
CA LEU A 64 -3.83 2.41 -4.22
C LEU A 64 -4.48 2.22 -5.60
N LEU A 65 -3.68 2.07 -6.65
CA LEU A 65 -4.21 1.80 -7.99
C LEU A 65 -4.94 0.45 -8.06
N LEU A 66 -4.42 -0.57 -7.38
CA LEU A 66 -5.09 -1.87 -7.27
C LEU A 66 -6.44 -1.74 -6.57
N LEU A 67 -6.52 -0.98 -5.47
CA LEU A 67 -7.78 -0.69 -4.77
C LEU A 67 -8.78 0.03 -5.69
N LYS A 68 -8.32 0.96 -6.54
CA LYS A 68 -9.15 1.63 -7.55
C LYS A 68 -9.66 0.69 -8.65
N ILE A 69 -8.89 -0.34 -9.01
CA ILE A 69 -9.33 -1.34 -10.00
C ILE A 69 -10.36 -2.28 -9.38
N LEU A 70 -10.14 -2.72 -8.14
CA LEU A 70 -11.03 -3.63 -7.42
C LEU A 70 -12.35 -2.95 -6.98
N ASN A 71 -12.36 -1.62 -6.87
CA ASN A 71 -13.52 -0.86 -6.43
C ASN A 71 -13.78 0.31 -7.41
N PRO A 72 -14.97 0.44 -8.01
CA PRO A 72 -15.28 1.52 -8.95
C PRO A 72 -15.47 2.87 -8.24
N LEU A 73 -14.39 3.39 -7.65
CA LEU A 73 -14.34 4.62 -6.87
C LEU A 73 -13.68 5.75 -7.66
N SER A 74 -14.12 6.98 -7.44
CA SER A 74 -13.37 8.15 -7.86
C SER A 74 -12.07 8.28 -7.04
N ASP A 75 -11.10 9.07 -7.53
CA ASP A 75 -9.87 9.31 -6.76
C ASP A 75 -10.13 9.96 -5.40
N ARG A 76 -11.15 10.82 -5.32
CA ARG A 76 -11.57 11.46 -4.06
C ARG A 76 -12.15 10.41 -3.11
N ASP A 77 -13.04 9.56 -3.59
CA ASP A 77 -13.67 8.52 -2.77
C ASP A 77 -12.66 7.46 -2.33
N LEU A 78 -11.71 7.10 -3.19
CA LEU A 78 -10.60 6.21 -2.84
C LEU A 78 -9.76 6.80 -1.71
N CYS A 79 -9.39 8.07 -1.83
CA CYS A 79 -8.60 8.76 -0.80
C CYS A 79 -9.38 8.88 0.51
N GLU A 80 -10.68 9.15 0.45
CA GLU A 80 -11.52 9.23 1.65
C GLU A 80 -11.67 7.86 2.30
N ARG A 81 -11.94 6.82 1.51
CA ARG A 81 -12.09 5.45 2.00
C ARG A 81 -10.79 4.91 2.59
N ALA A 82 -9.63 5.20 1.99
CA ALA A 82 -8.32 4.83 2.54
C ALA A 82 -8.05 5.45 3.93
N ARG A 83 -8.70 6.56 4.29
CA ARG A 83 -8.54 7.19 5.62
C ARG A 83 -9.28 6.46 6.73
N TYR A 84 -10.37 5.78 6.42
CA TYR A 84 -11.30 5.25 7.45
C TYR A 84 -11.58 3.75 7.32
N ASP A 85 -11.54 3.20 6.11
CA ASP A 85 -11.80 1.78 5.87
C ASP A 85 -10.63 0.94 6.38
N ILE A 86 -10.93 0.08 7.35
CA ILE A 86 -9.92 -0.70 8.04
C ILE A 86 -9.28 -1.77 7.16
N SER A 87 -10.02 -2.28 6.16
CA SER A 87 -9.49 -3.23 5.20
C SER A 87 -8.50 -2.57 4.25
N PHE A 88 -8.73 -1.31 3.89
CA PHE A 88 -7.81 -0.52 3.06
C PHE A 88 -6.56 -0.16 3.86
N LYS A 89 -6.70 0.24 5.13
CA LYS A 89 -5.55 0.49 6.01
C LYS A 89 -4.69 -0.73 6.28
N TYR A 90 -5.29 -1.91 6.33
CA TYR A 90 -4.53 -3.14 6.46
C TYR A 90 -3.76 -3.46 5.17
N PHE A 91 -4.38 -3.19 4.02
CA PHE A 91 -3.79 -3.50 2.72
C PHE A 91 -2.65 -2.55 2.35
N LEU A 92 -2.79 -1.26 2.63
CA LEU A 92 -1.84 -0.20 2.31
C LEU A 92 -0.67 -0.18 3.30
#